data_AF-A0A2G1LST1-F1
#
_entry.id   AF-A0A2G1LST1-F1
#
_cell.length_a   1.000
_cell.length_b   1.000
_cell.length_c   1.000
_cell.angle_alpha   90.00
_cell.angle_beta   90.00
_cell.angle_gamma   90.00
#
_symmetry.space_group_name_H-M   'P 1'
#
loop_
_entity.id
_entity.type
_entity.pdbx_description
1 polymer ?
#
loop_
_entity_poly.entity_id
_entity_poly.type
_entity_poly.pdbx_seq_one_letter_code
_entity_poly.pdbx_strand_id
1 'polypeptide(L)'
;MSDYCHILFERKAGKVKSFSTASGPKSTRLTIVLEITDSYALSHLLRELHEAQHPPKEEPATAPAAKPKAKTRRPALPAPPLQLPYFGDDA
;
A
#
# COMPACT_ATOMS: atom_id res chain seq x y z
N MET A 1 -19.72 -10.55 -0.60
CA MET A 1 -18.89 -9.69 0.26
C MET A 1 -19.19 -8.27 -0.15
N SER A 2 -19.61 -7.42 0.78
CA SER A 2 -19.83 -6.00 0.49
C SER A 2 -18.52 -5.28 0.78
N ASP A 3 -17.91 -4.70 -0.24
CA ASP A 3 -16.69 -3.91 -0.08
C ASP A 3 -17.07 -2.53 0.47
N TYR A 4 -16.65 -2.24 1.70
CA TYR A 4 -16.89 -0.95 2.34
C TYR A 4 -15.57 -0.15 2.34
N CYS A 5 -15.61 1.07 1.80
CA CYS A 5 -14.51 2.01 1.94
C CYS A 5 -14.74 2.87 3.20
N HIS A 6 -13.83 2.76 4.17
CA HIS A 6 -13.85 3.60 5.36
C HIS A 6 -13.00 4.86 5.11
N ILE A 7 -13.65 6.02 5.12
CA ILE A 7 -12.95 7.31 5.12
C ILE A 7 -12.89 7.78 6.57
N LEU A 8 -11.71 7.73 7.18
CA LEU A 8 -11.49 8.13 8.58
C LEU A 8 -10.97 9.57 8.63
N PHE A 9 -11.72 10.47 9.27
CA PHE A 9 -11.24 11.81 9.57
C PHE A 9 -10.79 11.90 11.02
N GLU A 10 -9.58 12.41 11.24
CA GLU A 10 -9.24 12.94 12.55
C GLU A 10 -10.17 14.13 12.84
N ARG A 11 -10.93 14.03 13.94
CA ARG A 11 -12.02 14.97 14.30
C ARG A 11 -11.61 16.44 14.38
N LYS A 12 -10.31 16.76 14.38
CA LYS A 12 -9.80 18.13 14.47
C LYS A 12 -9.56 18.78 13.10
N ALA A 13 -9.49 18.00 12.03
CA ALA A 13 -9.02 18.45 10.73
C ALA A 13 -10.16 18.75 9.72
N GLY A 14 -11.36 18.25 9.98
CA GLY A 14 -12.51 18.51 9.13
C GLY A 14 -13.84 18.03 9.72
N LYS A 15 -14.93 18.60 9.21
CA LYS A 15 -16.31 18.29 9.61
C LYS A 15 -17.14 17.96 8.38
N VAL A 16 -17.92 16.89 8.44
CA VAL A 16 -18.93 16.59 7.42
C VAL A 16 -20.09 17.57 7.58
N LYS A 17 -20.37 18.36 6.55
CA LYS A 17 -21.50 19.30 6.52
C LYS A 17 -22.78 18.61 6.07
N SER A 18 -22.69 17.83 5.00
CA SER A 18 -23.81 17.06 4.48
C SER A 18 -23.32 15.87 3.68
N PHE A 19 -24.18 14.87 3.54
CA PHE A 19 -23.97 13.75 2.63
C PHE A 19 -25.27 13.43 1.91
N SER A 20 -25.16 12.98 0.68
CA SER A 20 -26.28 12.51 -0.14
C SER A 20 -25.85 11.25 -0.88
N THR A 21 -26.75 10.28 -0.91
CA THR A 21 -26.53 9.01 -1.58
C THR A 21 -27.62 8.81 -2.61
N ALA A 22 -27.22 8.65 -3.87
CA ALA A 22 -28.10 8.27 -4.95
C ALA A 22 -27.67 6.89 -5.46
N SER A 23 -28.50 5.88 -5.20
CA SER A 23 -28.24 4.51 -5.65
C SER A 23 -29.13 4.16 -6.83
N GLY A 24 -28.52 3.76 -7.94
CA GLY A 24 -29.18 3.21 -9.11
C GLY A 24 -28.75 1.75 -9.35
N PRO A 25 -29.42 1.03 -10.26
CA PRO A 25 -29.17 -0.39 -10.51
C PRO A 25 -27.76 -0.72 -11.02
N LYS A 26 -27.02 0.28 -11.53
CA LYS A 26 -25.65 0.11 -12.06
C LYS A 26 -24.58 0.88 -11.29
N SER A 27 -24.97 1.84 -10.45
CA SER A 27 -24.01 2.72 -9.77
C SER A 27 -24.62 3.33 -8.53
N THR A 28 -23.84 3.39 -7.46
CA THR A 28 -24.14 4.17 -6.27
C THR A 28 -23.24 5.41 -6.25
N ARG A 29 -23.83 6.59 -6.25
CA ARG A 29 -23.12 7.87 -6.16
C ARG A 29 -23.27 8.42 -4.75
N LEU A 30 -22.15 8.57 -4.05
CA LEU A 30 -22.05 9.29 -2.79
C LEU A 30 -21.51 10.69 -3.06
N THR A 31 -22.21 11.70 -2.55
CA THR A 31 -21.78 13.10 -2.56
C THR A 31 -21.61 13.54 -1.12
N ILE A 32 -20.40 13.93 -0.73
CA ILE A 32 -20.07 14.33 0.64
C ILE A 32 -19.56 15.76 0.60
N VAL A 33 -20.17 16.67 1.35
CA VAL A 33 -19.71 18.04 1.51
C VAL A 33 -18.95 18.14 2.82
N LEU A 34 -17.67 18.51 2.72
CA LEU A 34 -16.74 18.58 3.83
C LEU A 34 -16.32 20.01 4.05
N GLU A 35 -16.27 20.42 5.31
CA GLU A 35 -15.58 21.63 5.75
C GLU A 35 -14.23 21.23 6.31
N ILE A 36 -13.16 21.73 5.72
CA ILE A 36 -11.79 21.41 6.09
C ILE A 36 -11.11 22.73 6.43
N THR A 37 -10.48 22.78 7.60
CA THR A 37 -9.84 24.00 8.14
C THR A 37 -8.36 24.08 7.83
N ASP A 38 -7.74 22.98 7.42
CA ASP A 38 -6.31 22.85 7.16
C ASP A 38 -6.06 22.28 5.76
N SER A 39 -5.16 22.92 5.00
CA SER A 39 -4.78 22.46 3.66
C SER A 39 -4.05 21.11 3.69
N TYR A 40 -3.29 20.83 4.75
CA TYR A 40 -2.60 19.54 4.89
C TYR A 40 -3.60 18.38 5.01
N ALA A 41 -4.64 18.58 5.82
CA ALA A 41 -5.73 17.62 5.96
C ALA A 41 -6.49 17.36 4.65
N LEU A 42 -6.72 18.40 3.84
CA LEU A 42 -7.33 18.24 2.52
C LEU A 42 -6.45 17.39 1.59
N SER A 43 -5.14 17.67 1.55
CA SER A 43 -4.20 16.91 0.72
C SER A 43 -4.14 15.44 1.12
N HIS A 44 -4.13 15.15 2.43
CA HIS A 44 -4.15 13.78 2.94
C HIS A 44 -5.42 13.03 2.50
N LEU A 45 -6.58 13.66 2.67
CA LEU A 45 -7.86 13.09 2.26
C LEU A 45 -7.92 12.78 0.76
N LEU A 46 -7.47 13.72 -0.08
CA LEU A 46 -7.50 13.52 -1.54
C LEU A 46 -6.60 12.35 -1.95
N ARG A 47 -5.48 12.16 -1.24
CA ARG A 47 -4.60 11.01 -1.45
C ARG A 47 -5.29 9.70 -1.07
N GLU A 48 -5.93 9.61 0.09
CA GLU A 48 -6.67 8.41 0.50
C GLU A 48 -7.79 8.06 -0.49
N LEU A 49 -8.55 9.05 -0.97
CA LEU A 49 -9.61 8.83 -1.96
C LEU A 49 -9.04 8.33 -3.30
N HIS A 50 -7.89 8.86 -3.71
CA HIS A 50 -7.20 8.40 -4.91
C HIS A 50 -6.70 6.95 -4.75
N GLU A 51 -6.10 6.60 -3.62
CA GLU A 51 -5.65 5.24 -3.31
C GLU A 51 -6.83 4.25 -3.25
N ALA A 52 -7.99 4.66 -2.72
CA ALA A 52 -9.20 3.86 -2.72
C ALA A 52 -9.79 3.66 -4.12
N GLN A 53 -9.65 4.64 -5.02
CA GLN A 53 -10.09 4.52 -6.42
C GLN A 53 -9.15 3.66 -7.26
N HIS A 54 -7.88 3.62 -6.90
CA HIS A 54 -6.83 2.84 -7.54
C HIS A 54 -6.20 1.88 -6.54
N PRO A 55 -6.96 0.86 -6.07
CA PRO A 55 -6.39 -0.13 -5.18
C PRO A 55 -5.17 -0.73 -5.89
N PRO A 56 -4.03 -0.87 -5.19
CA PRO A 56 -2.86 -1.51 -5.78
C PRO A 56 -3.32 -2.86 -6.33
N LYS A 57 -3.03 -3.12 -7.61
CA LYS A 57 -3.22 -4.47 -8.17
C LYS A 57 -2.44 -5.39 -7.24
N GLU A 58 -3.15 -6.24 -6.50
CA GLU A 58 -2.54 -7.28 -5.70
C GLU A 58 -1.54 -7.99 -6.63
N GLU A 59 -0.25 -7.79 -6.38
CA GLU A 59 0.73 -8.71 -6.93
C GLU A 59 0.29 -10.09 -6.43
N PRO A 60 0.08 -11.06 -7.32
CA PRO A 60 -0.43 -12.36 -6.92
C PRO A 60 0.47 -12.87 -5.80
N ALA A 61 -0.15 -13.13 -4.65
CA ALA A 61 0.50 -13.66 -3.47
C ALA A 61 1.51 -14.71 -3.91
N THR A 62 2.79 -14.48 -3.60
CA THR A 62 3.84 -15.44 -3.88
C THR A 62 3.40 -16.75 -3.26
N ALA A 63 3.05 -17.71 -4.12
CA ALA A 63 2.46 -18.98 -3.70
C ALA A 63 3.27 -19.58 -2.55
N PRO A 64 2.64 -20.22 -1.56
CA PRO A 64 3.35 -20.78 -0.42
C PRO A 64 4.46 -21.69 -0.93
N ALA A 65 5.68 -21.45 -0.46
CA ALA A 65 6.88 -22.17 -0.85
C ALA A 65 6.62 -23.68 -0.80
N ALA A 66 6.45 -24.29 -1.98
CA ALA A 66 6.36 -25.73 -2.11
C ALA A 66 7.66 -26.33 -1.57
N LYS A 67 7.52 -27.30 -0.65
CA LYS A 67 8.66 -28.06 -0.10
C LYS A 67 9.58 -28.51 -1.25
N PRO A 68 10.90 -28.23 -1.18
CA PRO A 68 11.78 -28.49 -2.30
C PRO A 68 11.89 -30.00 -2.52
N LYS A 69 11.30 -30.50 -3.61
CA LYS A 69 11.62 -31.84 -4.13
C LYS A 69 13.02 -31.79 -4.72
N ALA A 70 13.84 -32.73 -4.28
CA ALA A 70 15.28 -32.74 -4.51
C ALA A 70 15.68 -32.85 -6.00
N LYS A 71 16.71 -32.04 -6.33
CA LYS A 71 17.79 -32.27 -7.32
C LYS A 71 17.46 -32.21 -8.81
N THR A 72 17.65 -31.02 -9.38
CA THR A 72 18.48 -30.86 -10.58
C THR A 72 19.62 -29.90 -10.21
N ARG A 73 20.86 -30.42 -10.19
CA ARG A 73 22.05 -29.66 -9.79
C ARG A 73 22.34 -28.61 -10.85
N ARG A 74 21.93 -27.36 -10.61
CA ARG A 74 22.58 -26.22 -11.27
C ARG A 74 24.00 -26.13 -10.71
N PRO A 75 25.04 -25.95 -11.54
CA PRO A 75 26.37 -25.65 -11.03
C PRO A 75 26.28 -24.41 -10.14
N ALA A 76 26.79 -24.53 -8.92
CA ALA A 76 26.79 -23.42 -7.97
C ALA A 76 27.71 -22.32 -8.49
N LEU A 77 27.30 -21.06 -8.27
CA LEU A 77 28.19 -19.93 -8.51
C LEU A 77 29.48 -20.11 -7.67
N PRO A 78 30.64 -19.72 -8.20
CA PRO A 78 31.88 -19.77 -7.44
C PRO A 78 31.73 -18.92 -6.18
N ALA A 79 32.29 -19.43 -5.07
CA ALA A 79 32.26 -18.73 -3.80
C ALA A 79 32.89 -17.33 -3.96
N PRO A 80 32.32 -16.29 -3.32
CA PRO A 80 32.91 -14.96 -3.34
C PRO A 80 34.32 -15.01 -2.74
N PRO A 81 35.27 -14.20 -3.27
CA PRO A 81 36.64 -14.18 -2.76
C PRO A 81 36.63 -13.80 -1.28
N LEU A 82 37.36 -14.57 -0.48
CA LEU A 82 37.56 -14.27 0.94
C LEU A 82 38.26 -12.92 1.06
N GLN A 83 37.62 -11.99 1.74
CA GLN A 83 38.26 -10.72 2.11
C GLN A 83 39.42 -11.05 3.06
N LEU A 84 40.64 -10.75 2.64
CA LEU A 84 41.80 -10.84 3.51
C LEU A 84 41.67 -9.77 4.60
N PRO A 85 41.94 -10.08 5.88
CA PRO A 85 42.01 -9.06 6.91
C PRO A 85 43.08 -8.04 6.52
N TYR A 86 42.64 -6.78 6.42
CA TYR A 86 43.51 -5.63 6.19
C TYR A 86 44.32 -5.42 7.47
N PHE A 87 45.56 -5.90 7.49
CA PHE A 87 46.55 -5.44 8.45
C PHE A 87 47.04 -4.10 7.92
N GLY A 88 46.52 -3.02 8.49
CA GLY A 88 47.11 -1.71 8.31
C GLY A 88 48.56 -1.79 8.76
N ASP A 89 49.47 -1.30 7.93
CA ASP A 89 50.86 -1.05 8.32
C ASP A 89 50.83 -0.02 9.46
N ASP A 90 51.07 -0.47 10.68
CA ASP A 90 51.54 0.39 11.77
C ASP A 90 53.01 0.71 11.49
N ALA A 91 53.27 1.88 10.86
CA ALA A 91 54.57 2.57 10.88
C ALA A 91 54.41 4.08 10.57
#